data_AF-A0A0C3QM67-F1
#
_entry.id   AF-A0A0C3QM67-F1
#
_cell.length_a   1.000
_cell.length_b   1.000
_cell.length_c   1.000
_cell.angle_alpha   90.00
_cell.angle_beta   90.00
_cell.angle_gamma   90.00
#
_symmetry.space_group_name_H-M   'P 1'
#
loop_
_entity.id
_entity.type
_entity.pdbx_description
1 polymer ?
#
loop_
_entity_poly.entity_id
_entity_poly.type
_entity_poly.pdbx_seq_one_letter_code
_entity_poly.pdbx_strand_id
1 'polypeptide(L)'
;MASNRPLDTNPRVGRLRVFSNNHIIGRYIANTFNKGSGALETTNTSADALQIRIAPTNFDRDYIEILNSPESDLAWLGTSFRSATPALGKDSAEWASLTVVNGPGEKSPKHAGPDTAGPIGKKIWDIALDGRLIGAWQDDENLVSYQFYFVYSVSQKCIYAVTSKAAFTKNNPDQKYHDVTLVLEPAA
;
A
#
# COMPACT_ATOMS: atom_id res chain seq x y z
N MET A 1 21.16 2.77 23.36
CA MET A 1 20.09 3.11 24.32
C MET A 1 18.84 2.39 23.87
N ALA A 2 18.39 1.37 24.60
CA ALA A 2 17.17 0.63 24.28
C ALA A 2 15.96 1.53 24.58
N SER A 3 15.08 1.74 23.60
CA SER A 3 13.83 2.44 23.84
C SER A 3 12.89 1.54 24.64
N ASN A 4 12.67 1.86 25.90
CA ASN A 4 11.63 1.25 26.75
C ASN A 4 10.24 1.72 26.29
N ARG A 5 9.82 1.34 25.07
CA ARG A 5 8.39 1.31 24.75
C ARG A 5 7.86 -0.06 25.15
N PRO A 6 6.76 -0.16 25.91
CA PRO A 6 5.92 -1.34 25.80
C PRO A 6 5.41 -1.32 24.36
N LEU A 7 6.08 -2.08 23.48
CA LEU A 7 5.53 -2.39 22.17
C LEU A 7 4.24 -3.14 22.46
N ASP A 8 3.09 -2.56 22.11
CA ASP A 8 1.84 -3.32 22.06
C ASP A 8 2.08 -4.47 21.08
N THR A 9 2.38 -5.65 21.62
CA THR A 9 2.68 -6.87 20.84
C THR A 9 1.40 -7.58 20.41
N ASN A 10 0.22 -7.04 20.70
CA ASN A 10 -1.02 -7.64 20.27
C ASN A 10 -1.24 -7.35 18.77
N PRO A 11 -1.75 -8.34 18.01
CA PRO A 11 -2.16 -8.07 16.64
C PRO A 11 -3.22 -6.97 16.59
N ARG A 12 -2.94 -5.92 15.83
CA ARG A 12 -3.91 -4.84 15.60
C ARG A 12 -4.78 -5.19 14.41
N VAL A 13 -6.08 -5.33 14.64
CA VAL A 13 -7.08 -5.66 13.62
C VAL A 13 -7.90 -4.41 13.29
N GLY A 14 -8.15 -4.19 12.01
CA GLY A 14 -8.90 -3.02 11.57
C GLY A 14 -9.08 -2.93 10.06
N ARG A 15 -9.24 -1.71 9.58
CA ARG A 15 -9.39 -1.37 8.15
C ARG A 15 -8.41 -0.26 7.78
N LEU A 16 -8.03 -0.20 6.50
CA LEU A 16 -7.27 0.94 5.98
C LEU A 16 -8.23 2.03 5.52
N ARG A 17 -8.29 3.11 6.29
CA ARG A 17 -9.02 4.34 5.97
C ARG A 17 -8.16 5.25 5.10
N VAL A 18 -8.78 5.82 4.08
CA VAL A 18 -8.21 6.82 3.19
C VAL A 18 -8.59 8.20 3.70
N PHE A 19 -7.59 8.97 4.11
CA PHE A 19 -7.74 10.38 4.47
C PHE A 19 -7.34 11.26 3.30
N SER A 20 -8.27 12.15 2.92
CA SER A 20 -8.03 13.20 1.93
C SER A 20 -8.93 14.40 2.20
N ASN A 21 -8.51 15.57 1.71
CA ASN A 21 -9.33 16.79 1.72
C ASN A 21 -10.36 16.81 0.58
N ASN A 22 -10.36 15.82 -0.32
CA ASN A 22 -11.27 15.76 -1.46
C ASN A 22 -12.39 14.73 -1.24
N HIS A 23 -13.64 15.20 -1.27
CA HIS A 23 -14.84 14.40 -1.01
C HIS A 23 -15.17 13.34 -2.08
N ILE A 24 -14.55 13.40 -3.27
CA ILE A 24 -14.78 12.41 -4.33
C ILE A 24 -14.03 11.09 -4.08
N ILE A 25 -13.07 11.08 -3.15
CA ILE A 25 -12.21 9.93 -2.88
C ILE A 25 -12.92 8.98 -1.91
N GLY A 26 -12.90 7.70 -2.22
CA GLY A 26 -13.44 6.66 -1.35
C GLY A 26 -12.80 6.69 0.04
N ARG A 27 -13.58 6.41 1.07
CA ARG A 27 -13.18 6.45 2.49
C ARG A 27 -12.27 5.32 2.92
N TYR A 28 -12.30 4.17 2.25
CA TYR A 28 -11.56 2.97 2.62
C TYR A 28 -10.87 2.35 1.41
N ILE A 29 -9.81 1.59 1.66
CA ILE A 29 -9.30 0.62 0.68
C ILE A 29 -10.34 -0.50 0.55
N ALA A 30 -10.77 -0.80 -0.66
CA ALA A 30 -11.70 -1.89 -0.93
C ALA A 30 -10.98 -3.25 -0.94
N ASN A 31 -11.74 -4.33 -0.77
CA ASN A 31 -11.25 -5.69 -1.04
C ASN A 31 -11.35 -6.10 -2.53
N THR A 32 -11.62 -5.14 -3.43
CA THR A 32 -11.69 -5.32 -4.88
C THR A 32 -10.48 -4.70 -5.59
N PHE A 33 -10.27 -5.12 -6.84
CA PHE A 33 -9.12 -4.73 -7.65
C PHE A 33 -9.54 -4.14 -8.98
N ASN A 34 -8.78 -3.16 -9.43
CA ASN A 34 -8.81 -2.73 -10.81
C ASN A 34 -8.09 -3.74 -11.69
N LYS A 35 -8.83 -4.32 -12.64
CA LYS A 35 -8.31 -5.36 -13.54
C LYS A 35 -7.20 -4.88 -14.48
N GLY A 36 -7.12 -3.59 -14.76
CA GLY A 36 -6.11 -3.00 -15.63
C GLY A 36 -4.76 -2.82 -14.94
N SER A 37 -4.78 -2.35 -13.69
CA SER A 37 -3.56 -2.01 -12.94
C SER A 37 -3.20 -2.98 -11.81
N GLY A 38 -4.05 -3.95 -11.48
CA GLY A 38 -3.84 -4.83 -10.33
C GLY A 38 -3.95 -4.12 -8.97
N ALA A 39 -4.34 -2.84 -8.96
CA ALA A 39 -4.39 -2.02 -7.77
C ALA A 39 -5.70 -2.21 -7.00
N LEU A 40 -5.62 -2.15 -5.68
CA LEU A 40 -6.77 -2.09 -4.80
C LEU A 40 -7.54 -0.79 -5.04
N GLU A 41 -8.85 -0.94 -5.20
CA GLU A 41 -9.78 0.17 -5.39
C GLU A 41 -10.11 0.85 -4.05
N THR A 42 -10.83 1.96 -4.09
CA THR A 42 -11.41 2.58 -2.89
C THR A 42 -12.92 2.44 -2.84
N THR A 43 -13.46 2.40 -1.63
CA THR A 43 -14.90 2.30 -1.36
C THR A 43 -15.35 3.29 -0.29
N ASN A 44 -16.64 3.61 -0.28
CA ASN A 44 -17.29 4.41 0.76
C ASN A 44 -17.99 3.56 1.84
N THR A 45 -18.11 2.26 1.62
CA THR A 45 -18.81 1.31 2.50
C THR A 45 -17.80 0.55 3.35
N SER A 46 -18.03 0.47 4.66
CA SER A 46 -17.18 -0.30 5.57
C SER A 46 -17.32 -1.82 5.40
N ALA A 47 -18.41 -2.27 4.77
CA ALA A 47 -18.66 -3.69 4.46
C ALA A 47 -17.72 -4.21 3.35
N ASP A 48 -17.43 -3.38 2.35
CA ASP A 48 -16.56 -3.72 1.21
C ASP A 48 -15.10 -3.33 1.47
N ALA A 49 -14.81 -2.78 2.65
CA ALA A 49 -13.48 -2.35 3.03
C ALA A 49 -12.57 -3.54 3.32
N LEU A 50 -11.29 -3.38 2.97
CA LEU A 50 -10.23 -4.32 3.30
C LEU A 50 -10.07 -4.43 4.82
N GLN A 51 -10.30 -5.62 5.35
CA GLN A 51 -10.02 -5.96 6.74
C GLN A 51 -8.61 -6.49 6.83
N ILE A 52 -7.85 -5.93 7.76
CA ILE A 52 -6.43 -6.25 7.90
C ILE A 52 -6.09 -6.61 9.34
N ARG A 53 -5.06 -7.43 9.48
CA ARG A 53 -4.36 -7.69 10.74
C ARG A 53 -2.90 -7.31 10.55
N ILE A 54 -2.42 -6.41 11.39
CA ILE A 54 -0.99 -6.18 11.52
C ILE A 54 -0.46 -7.30 12.40
N ALA A 55 0.25 -8.23 11.78
CA ALA A 55 0.83 -9.36 12.48
C ALA A 55 1.99 -8.82 13.34
N PRO A 56 1.94 -8.95 14.68
CA PRO A 56 3.02 -8.55 15.55
C PRO A 56 4.14 -9.54 15.30
N THR A 57 5.21 -9.09 14.65
CA THR A 57 6.35 -9.96 14.40
C THR A 57 7.36 -9.86 15.53
N ASN A 58 7.98 -10.99 15.85
CA ASN A 58 9.28 -11.05 16.53
C ASN A 58 10.43 -10.52 15.64
N PHE A 59 10.10 -9.73 14.62
CA PHE A 59 11.00 -9.19 13.59
C PHE A 59 10.80 -7.67 13.54
N ASP A 60 11.85 -6.94 13.15
CA ASP A 60 11.93 -5.48 13.13
C ASP A 60 10.93 -4.76 12.18
N ARG A 61 9.93 -5.45 11.58
CA ARG A 61 9.08 -4.94 10.48
C ARG A 61 7.67 -5.54 10.48
N ASP A 62 6.64 -4.71 10.31
CA ASP A 62 5.23 -5.15 10.30
C ASP A 62 4.84 -5.80 8.95
N TYR A 63 4.09 -6.90 9.02
CA TYR A 63 3.36 -7.45 7.87
C TYR A 63 1.87 -7.18 8.05
N ILE A 64 1.22 -6.79 6.95
CA ILE A 64 -0.22 -6.52 6.91
C ILE A 64 -0.89 -7.68 6.21
N GLU A 65 -1.50 -8.56 6.99
CA GLU A 65 -2.33 -9.65 6.52
C GLU A 65 -3.73 -9.11 6.17
N ILE A 66 -4.36 -9.70 5.16
CA ILE A 66 -5.68 -9.36 4.69
C ILE A 66 -6.63 -10.49 5.07
N LEU A 67 -7.65 -10.16 5.85
CA LEU A 67 -8.56 -11.12 6.47
C LEU A 67 -9.80 -11.45 5.62
N ASN A 68 -10.14 -10.58 4.66
CA ASN A 68 -11.32 -10.72 3.81
C ASN A 68 -10.96 -10.67 2.31
N SER A 69 -9.83 -11.27 1.95
CA SER A 69 -9.43 -11.36 0.53
C SER A 69 -10.38 -12.32 -0.20
N PRO A 70 -10.98 -11.91 -1.33
CA PRO A 70 -11.84 -12.81 -2.10
C PRO A 70 -11.07 -13.93 -2.82
N GLU A 71 -9.74 -13.81 -2.91
CA GLU A 71 -8.91 -14.67 -3.77
C GLU A 71 -8.26 -15.85 -3.04
N SER A 72 -7.94 -15.73 -1.74
CA SER A 72 -7.58 -16.91 -0.92
C SER A 72 -7.52 -16.58 0.56
N ASP A 73 -7.52 -17.64 1.37
CA ASP A 73 -7.39 -17.64 2.83
C ASP A 73 -6.05 -17.08 3.34
N LEU A 74 -5.05 -16.95 2.46
CA LEU A 74 -3.71 -16.47 2.76
C LEU A 74 -3.38 -15.29 1.84
N ALA A 75 -3.56 -14.08 2.36
CA ALA A 75 -3.43 -12.84 1.61
C ALA A 75 -2.70 -11.77 2.43
N TRP A 76 -1.77 -11.05 1.81
CA TRP A 76 -1.03 -9.96 2.44
C TRP A 76 -0.99 -8.74 1.54
N LEU A 77 -0.86 -7.56 2.15
CA LEU A 77 -0.68 -6.31 1.44
C LEU A 77 0.74 -6.20 0.89
N GLY A 78 0.85 -5.96 -0.41
CA GLY A 78 2.13 -5.70 -1.08
C GLY A 78 2.00 -4.56 -2.07
N THR A 79 3.06 -4.32 -2.86
CA THR A 79 2.89 -3.61 -4.13
C THR A 79 3.66 -4.23 -5.27
N SER A 80 3.17 -3.96 -6.46
CA SER A 80 3.86 -4.24 -7.71
C SER A 80 4.15 -2.94 -8.44
N PHE A 81 5.40 -2.74 -8.86
CA PHE A 81 5.74 -1.64 -9.74
C PHE A 81 5.15 -1.83 -11.13
N ARG A 82 4.91 -0.71 -11.82
CA ARG A 82 4.50 -0.76 -13.22
C ARG A 82 5.61 -1.31 -14.12
N SER A 83 6.83 -0.80 -13.95
CA SER A 83 8.00 -1.13 -14.77
C SER A 83 8.78 -2.32 -14.22
N ALA A 84 9.24 -3.23 -15.10
CA ALA A 84 10.11 -4.37 -14.79
C ALA A 84 11.41 -3.97 -14.06
N THR A 85 11.91 -2.77 -14.33
CA THR A 85 13.12 -2.21 -13.72
C THR A 85 12.85 -0.75 -13.34
N PRO A 86 12.16 -0.50 -12.21
CA PRO A 86 11.72 0.85 -11.86
C PRO A 86 12.93 1.71 -11.51
N ALA A 87 13.08 2.85 -12.19
CA ALA A 87 14.12 3.83 -11.89
C ALA A 87 13.69 4.68 -10.68
N LEU A 88 14.05 4.25 -9.47
CA LEU A 88 13.68 4.93 -8.22
C LEU A 88 14.66 6.07 -7.87
N GLY A 89 14.16 7.09 -7.17
CA GLY A 89 14.94 8.26 -6.78
C GLY A 89 14.12 9.53 -6.64
N LYS A 90 14.82 10.64 -6.37
CA LYS A 90 14.23 11.98 -6.12
C LYS A 90 13.33 12.47 -7.27
N ASP A 91 13.71 12.14 -8.50
CA ASP A 91 13.02 12.58 -9.72
C ASP A 91 12.26 11.46 -10.42
N SER A 92 12.03 10.33 -9.73
CA SER A 92 11.33 9.19 -10.28
C SER A 92 9.84 9.46 -10.49
N ALA A 93 9.34 9.13 -11.69
CA ALA A 93 7.92 9.08 -12.01
C ALA A 93 7.33 7.67 -11.84
N GLU A 94 8.13 6.71 -11.37
CA GLU A 94 7.67 5.34 -11.15
C GLU A 94 6.62 5.30 -10.06
N TRP A 95 5.71 4.35 -10.22
CA TRP A 95 4.64 4.12 -9.29
C TRP A 95 4.38 2.63 -9.16
N ALA A 96 3.84 2.26 -8.01
CA ALA A 96 3.48 0.89 -7.68
C ALA A 96 2.02 0.79 -7.26
N SER A 97 1.32 -0.23 -7.78
CA SER A 97 -0.03 -0.60 -7.37
C SER A 97 -0.04 -1.14 -5.96
N LEU A 98 -0.91 -0.61 -5.09
CA LEU A 98 -1.25 -1.30 -3.85
C LEU A 98 -2.01 -2.58 -4.17
N THR A 99 -1.48 -3.75 -3.83
CA THR A 99 -2.01 -5.04 -4.31
C THR A 99 -1.94 -6.13 -3.24
N VAL A 100 -2.39 -7.33 -3.59
CA VAL A 100 -2.37 -8.51 -2.72
C VAL A 100 -1.33 -9.53 -3.18
N VAL A 101 -0.61 -10.12 -2.23
CA VAL A 101 0.41 -11.15 -2.45
C VAL A 101 0.10 -12.43 -1.65
N ASN A 102 0.71 -13.56 -2.05
CA ASN A 102 0.47 -14.92 -1.55
C ASN A 102 1.22 -15.30 -0.26
N GLY A 103 2.02 -14.39 0.28
CA GLY A 103 2.83 -14.68 1.47
C GLY A 103 3.54 -13.44 1.97
N PRO A 104 3.98 -13.44 3.24
CA PRO A 104 4.86 -12.41 3.75
C PRO A 104 6.20 -12.51 2.99
N GLY A 105 6.37 -11.62 2.00
CA GLY A 105 7.59 -11.53 1.22
C GLY A 105 7.63 -12.34 -0.09
N GLU A 106 6.47 -12.76 -0.60
CA GLU A 106 6.35 -13.34 -1.95
C GLU A 106 6.59 -12.29 -3.05
N LYS A 107 7.19 -12.73 -4.16
CA LYS A 107 7.55 -11.86 -5.31
C LYS A 107 6.50 -11.86 -6.44
N SER A 108 5.34 -12.47 -6.23
CA SER A 108 4.28 -12.58 -7.24
C SER A 108 2.98 -11.98 -6.71
N PRO A 109 2.26 -11.16 -7.51
CA PRO A 109 1.00 -10.61 -7.07
C PRO A 109 -0.06 -11.69 -7.28
N LYS A 110 -1.12 -11.70 -6.46
CA LYS A 110 -2.29 -12.52 -6.77
C LYS A 110 -2.99 -12.01 -8.03
N HIS A 111 -2.98 -10.69 -8.23
CA HIS A 111 -3.58 -10.04 -9.39
C HIS A 111 -2.55 -9.14 -10.06
N ALA A 112 -2.04 -9.58 -11.22
CA ALA A 112 -1.28 -8.73 -12.13
C ALA A 112 -2.23 -8.15 -13.17
N GLY A 113 -2.35 -6.83 -13.22
CA GLY A 113 -2.87 -6.16 -14.40
C GLY A 113 -1.81 -6.14 -15.52
N PRO A 114 -2.21 -5.89 -16.78
CA PRO A 114 -1.26 -5.68 -17.88
C PRO A 114 -0.24 -4.56 -17.60
N ASP A 115 -0.58 -3.60 -16.75
CA ASP A 115 0.31 -2.51 -16.32
C ASP A 115 1.15 -2.84 -15.07
N THR A 116 1.20 -4.10 -14.60
CA THR A 116 2.06 -4.52 -13.47
C THR A 116 3.11 -5.52 -13.96
N ALA A 117 4.17 -4.99 -14.56
CA ALA A 117 5.31 -5.78 -15.05
C ALA A 117 6.51 -5.75 -14.08
N GLY A 118 6.40 -4.99 -13.00
CA GLY A 118 7.51 -4.65 -12.12
C GLY A 118 7.77 -5.58 -10.96
N PRO A 119 8.94 -5.40 -10.31
CA PRO A 119 9.29 -6.16 -9.13
C PRO A 119 8.23 -5.95 -8.06
N ILE A 120 7.99 -7.02 -7.32
CA ILE A 120 7.13 -7.03 -6.15
C ILE A 120 8.04 -7.13 -4.96
N GLY A 121 8.11 -6.01 -4.26
CA GLY A 121 9.03 -5.87 -3.16
C GLY A 121 8.34 -6.19 -1.87
N LYS A 122 9.16 -6.77 -1.02
CA LYS A 122 8.93 -6.86 0.42
C LYS A 122 8.88 -5.43 0.93
N LYS A 123 7.69 -4.95 1.26
CA LYS A 123 7.53 -3.62 1.83
C LYS A 123 7.75 -3.65 3.31
N ILE A 124 8.51 -2.67 3.77
CA ILE A 124 8.51 -2.26 5.16
C ILE A 124 7.22 -1.47 5.33
N TRP A 125 6.16 -2.15 5.76
CA TRP A 125 5.04 -1.44 6.36
C TRP A 125 5.44 -1.09 7.78
N ASP A 126 5.08 0.10 8.20
CA ASP A 126 5.16 0.55 9.58
C ASP A 126 3.88 1.33 9.87
N ILE A 127 3.44 1.31 11.12
CA ILE A 127 2.26 2.04 11.56
C ILE A 127 2.72 3.06 12.59
N ALA A 128 2.68 4.33 12.19
CA ALA A 128 3.00 5.44 13.07
C ALA A 128 2.07 5.46 14.30
N LEU A 129 2.47 6.20 15.34
CA LEU A 129 1.70 6.34 16.58
C LEU A 129 0.30 6.94 16.36
N ASP A 130 0.12 7.72 15.30
CA ASP A 130 -1.16 8.29 14.90
C ASP A 130 -1.98 7.36 13.98
N GLY A 131 -1.55 6.11 13.83
CA GLY A 131 -2.19 5.10 12.99
C GLY A 131 -1.86 5.20 11.51
N ARG A 132 -1.06 6.19 11.06
CA ARG A 132 -0.69 6.30 9.65
C ARG A 132 0.13 5.11 9.19
N LEU A 133 -0.25 4.55 8.05
CA LEU A 133 0.54 3.57 7.33
C LEU A 133 1.72 4.27 6.63
N ILE A 134 2.92 3.85 6.97
CA ILE A 134 4.16 4.22 6.32
C ILE A 134 4.60 3.01 5.51
N GLY A 135 4.86 3.22 4.22
CA GLY A 135 5.44 2.20 3.35
C GLY A 135 6.81 2.65 2.88
N ALA A 136 7.72 1.70 2.66
CA ALA A 136 8.95 1.95 1.92
C ALA A 136 9.28 0.80 0.97
N TRP A 137 10.00 1.14 -0.09
CA TRP A 137 10.71 0.19 -0.93
C TRP A 137 12.14 0.06 -0.42
N GLN A 138 12.70 -1.14 -0.51
CA GLN A 138 14.15 -1.33 -0.44
C GLN A 138 14.59 -2.04 -1.71
N ASP A 139 15.76 -1.67 -2.21
CA ASP A 139 16.42 -2.45 -3.25
C ASP A 139 16.75 -3.87 -2.74
N ASP A 140 17.06 -4.78 -3.66
CA ASP A 140 17.31 -6.20 -3.32
C ASP A 140 18.52 -6.36 -2.38
N GLU A 141 19.44 -5.39 -2.37
CA GLU A 141 20.63 -5.37 -1.51
C GLU A 141 20.36 -4.70 -0.14
N ASN A 142 19.16 -4.16 0.09
CA ASN A 142 18.75 -3.38 1.26
C ASN A 142 19.67 -2.19 1.58
N LEU A 143 20.35 -1.63 0.58
CA LEU A 143 21.27 -0.51 0.72
C LEU A 143 20.54 0.82 0.70
N VAL A 144 19.47 0.92 -0.08
CA VAL A 144 18.69 2.15 -0.22
C VAL A 144 17.23 1.89 0.07
N SER A 145 16.66 2.73 0.93
CA SER A 145 15.22 2.72 1.19
C SER A 145 14.55 3.97 0.62
N TYR A 146 13.50 3.76 -0.17
CA TYR A 146 12.68 4.80 -0.76
C TYR A 146 11.32 4.83 -0.07
N GLN A 147 11.03 5.88 0.67
CA GLN A 147 9.72 6.05 1.29
C GLN A 147 8.64 6.17 0.22
N PHE A 148 7.50 5.52 0.46
CA PHE A 148 6.30 5.70 -0.33
C PHE A 148 5.44 6.85 0.18
N TYR A 149 4.89 7.56 -0.79
CA TYR A 149 3.76 8.43 -0.65
C TYR A 149 2.58 7.82 -1.39
N PHE A 150 1.36 8.01 -0.87
CA PHE A 150 0.16 7.50 -1.51
C PHE A 150 -0.55 8.60 -2.29
N VAL A 151 -0.98 8.24 -3.49
CA VAL A 151 -1.79 9.09 -4.36
C VAL A 151 -3.00 8.29 -4.84
N TYR A 152 -4.12 8.97 -4.99
CA TYR A 152 -5.36 8.41 -5.50
C TYR A 152 -5.57 8.82 -6.96
N SER A 153 -5.84 7.86 -7.85
CA SER A 153 -6.25 8.11 -9.23
C SER A 153 -7.77 8.24 -9.32
N VAL A 154 -8.28 9.40 -9.73
CA VAL A 154 -9.74 9.62 -9.88
C VAL A 154 -10.34 8.77 -10.99
N SER A 155 -9.63 8.59 -12.10
CA SER A 155 -10.13 7.83 -13.26
C SER A 155 -10.25 6.34 -12.96
N GLN A 156 -9.27 5.78 -12.24
CA GLN A 156 -9.21 4.36 -11.93
C GLN A 156 -9.78 4.01 -10.55
N LYS A 157 -10.04 5.02 -9.71
CA LYS A 157 -10.49 4.88 -8.33
C LYS A 157 -9.57 4.00 -7.48
N CYS A 158 -8.26 4.09 -7.72
CA CYS A 158 -7.23 3.25 -7.11
C CYS A 158 -6.20 4.07 -6.34
N ILE A 159 -5.48 3.39 -5.44
CA ILE A 159 -4.35 3.97 -4.71
C ILE A 159 -3.03 3.46 -5.29
N TYR A 160 -2.14 4.40 -5.56
CA TYR A 160 -0.77 4.14 -5.99
C TYR A 160 0.23 4.61 -4.95
N ALA A 161 1.34 3.89 -4.85
CA ALA A 161 2.50 4.24 -4.05
C ALA A 161 3.58 4.82 -4.96
N VAL A 162 4.07 6.01 -4.63
CA VAL A 162 5.08 6.75 -5.41
C VAL A 162 6.24 7.16 -4.51
N THR A 163 7.45 7.29 -5.04
CA THR A 163 8.62 7.73 -4.25
C THR A 163 8.83 9.24 -4.30
N SER A 164 8.22 9.93 -5.27
CA SER A 164 8.25 11.38 -5.41
C SER A 164 6.93 11.91 -5.99
N LYS A 165 6.11 12.55 -5.15
CA LYS A 165 4.82 13.13 -5.58
C LYS A 165 5.00 14.17 -6.69
N ALA A 166 6.00 15.04 -6.54
CA ALA A 166 6.24 16.13 -7.48
C ALA A 166 6.64 15.60 -8.86
N ALA A 167 7.58 14.65 -8.92
CA ALA A 167 8.00 14.05 -10.17
C ALA A 167 6.89 13.20 -10.82
N PHE A 168 6.14 12.44 -10.01
CA PHE A 168 5.00 11.67 -10.48
C PHE A 168 3.92 12.55 -11.11
N THR A 169 3.46 13.60 -10.41
CA THR A 169 2.42 14.52 -10.92
C THR A 169 2.89 15.28 -12.16
N LYS A 170 4.16 15.71 -12.20
CA LYS A 170 4.73 16.39 -13.37
C LYS A 170 4.69 15.52 -14.64
N ASN A 171 4.93 14.21 -14.50
CA ASN A 171 4.98 13.28 -15.62
C ASN A 171 3.62 12.66 -15.96
N ASN A 172 2.62 12.84 -15.11
CA ASN A 172 1.26 12.35 -15.35
C ASN A 172 0.23 13.49 -15.17
N PRO A 173 0.34 14.61 -15.92
CA PRO A 173 -0.47 15.81 -15.70
C PRO A 173 -1.95 15.64 -16.06
N ASP A 174 -2.26 14.77 -17.00
CA ASP A 174 -3.63 14.54 -17.50
C ASP A 174 -4.46 13.66 -16.56
N GLN A 175 -3.78 12.90 -15.69
CA GLN A 175 -4.44 12.08 -14.71
C GLN A 175 -4.64 12.90 -13.43
N LYS A 176 -5.90 13.12 -13.06
CA LYS A 176 -6.24 13.79 -11.80
C LYS A 176 -5.86 12.87 -10.64
N TYR A 177 -4.68 13.11 -10.07
CA TYR A 177 -4.26 12.48 -8.82
C TYR A 177 -4.47 13.39 -7.64
N HIS A 178 -4.74 12.78 -6.50
CA HIS A 178 -4.86 13.47 -5.23
C HIS A 178 -3.99 12.83 -4.18
N ASP A 179 -3.36 13.65 -3.37
CA ASP A 179 -2.64 13.20 -2.19
C ASP A 179 -3.61 12.58 -1.19
N VAL A 180 -3.20 11.43 -0.66
CA VAL A 180 -3.95 10.69 0.34
C VAL A 180 -3.03 10.13 1.40
N THR A 181 -3.58 9.95 2.59
CA THR A 181 -2.92 9.28 3.70
C THR A 181 -3.72 8.03 4.05
N LEU A 182 -3.04 6.91 4.26
CA LEU A 182 -3.67 5.69 4.72
C LEU A 182 -3.50 5.59 6.24
N VAL A 183 -4.58 5.30 6.94
CA VAL A 183 -4.62 5.23 8.41
C VAL A 183 -5.32 3.94 8.82
N LEU A 184 -4.74 3.22 9.77
CA LEU A 184 -5.42 2.10 10.42
C LEU A 184 -6.58 2.63 11.27
N GLU A 185 -7.79 2.27 10.89
CA GLU A 185 -8.98 2.42 11.73
C GLU A 185 -9.22 1.09 12.46
N PRO A 186 -9.07 1.03 13.80
CA PRO A 186 -9.29 -0.20 14.56
C PRO A 186 -10.70 -0.76 14.36
N ALA A 187 -10.84 -2.09 14.42
CA ALA A 187 -12.15 -2.71 14.50
C ALA A 187 -12.82 -2.33 15.83
N ALA A 188 -14.06 -1.84 15.76
CA ALA A 188 -14.91 -1.57 16.92
C ALA A 188 -15.55 -2.85 17.44
#